data_AF-A0A3M1V1K3-F1
#
_entry.id   AF-A0A3M1V1K3-F1
#
_cell.length_a   1.000
_cell.length_b   1.000
_cell.length_c   1.000
_cell.angle_alpha   90.00
_cell.angle_beta   90.00
_cell.angle_gamma   90.00
#
_symmetry.space_group_name_H-M   'P 1'
#
loop_
_entity.id
_entity.type
_entity.pdbx_description
1 polymer ?
#
loop_
_entity_poly.entity_id
_entity_poly.type
_entity_poly.pdbx_seq_one_letter_code
_entity_poly.pdbx_strand_id
1 'polypeptide(L)'
;MRKQAHPSYERRRGEPAIPENLDEFLTPQQRHGLRQVESFGWRLAFVRHPLFQEPTVVVARPGDNAYASITPDGDLEFDPLLAIRH
;
A
#
# COMPACT_ATOMS: atom_id res chain seq x y z
N MET A 1 29.35 -17.24 22.51
CA MET A 1 27.89 -17.28 22.27
C MET A 1 27.52 -16.21 21.25
N ARG A 2 26.88 -16.59 20.14
CA ARG A 2 25.92 -15.83 19.31
C ARG A 2 25.69 -16.64 18.02
N LYS A 3 24.60 -17.43 18.00
CA LYS A 3 24.11 -18.06 16.76
C LYS A 3 23.19 -17.03 16.09
N GLN A 4 23.57 -16.56 14.91
CA GLN A 4 22.65 -15.84 14.04
C GLN A 4 21.83 -16.90 13.30
N ALA A 5 20.52 -16.90 13.52
CA ALA A 5 19.58 -17.72 12.78
C ALA A 5 19.15 -16.91 11.55
N HIS A 6 19.38 -17.45 10.35
CA HIS A 6 18.78 -16.93 9.12
C HIS A 6 17.33 -17.44 9.06
N PRO A 7 16.30 -16.57 9.03
CA PRO A 7 14.96 -17.05 8.74
C PRO A 7 14.87 -17.35 7.25
N SER A 8 14.49 -18.58 6.95
CA SER A 8 14.03 -19.03 5.63
C SER A 8 12.80 -18.21 5.22
N TYR A 9 12.97 -17.31 4.24
CA TYR A 9 11.90 -16.48 3.69
C TYR A 9 10.93 -17.33 2.85
N GLU A 10 9.89 -17.83 3.51
CA GLU A 10 8.70 -18.37 2.87
C GLU A 10 7.87 -17.19 2.31
N ARG A 11 8.18 -16.76 1.07
CA ARG A 11 7.64 -15.59 0.35
C ARG A 11 6.12 -15.59 0.08
N ARG A 12 5.33 -16.39 0.80
CA ARG A 12 3.87 -16.51 0.61
C ARG A 12 3.07 -16.43 1.91
N ARG A 13 3.70 -16.22 3.06
CA ARG A 13 3.01 -16.29 4.36
C ARG A 13 3.19 -15.09 5.30
N GLY A 14 3.87 -14.01 4.93
CA GLY A 14 4.23 -13.02 5.95
C GLY A 14 4.68 -11.63 5.51
N GLU A 15 4.42 -11.18 4.28
CA GLU A 15 4.62 -9.75 4.00
C GLU A 15 3.42 -8.97 4.57
N PRO A 16 3.66 -8.02 5.50
CA PRO A 16 2.59 -7.24 6.07
C PRO A 16 1.94 -6.40 4.95
N ALA A 17 0.61 -6.25 5.02
CA ALA A 17 -0.15 -5.46 4.04
C ALA A 17 0.35 -4.01 3.91
N ILE A 18 1.05 -3.53 4.96
CA ILE A 18 1.76 -2.26 5.01
C ILE A 18 3.23 -2.60 5.32
N PRO A 19 4.17 -2.36 4.39
CA PRO A 19 5.60 -2.52 4.65
C PRO A 19 6.06 -1.62 5.80
N GLU A 20 6.98 -2.12 6.65
CA GLU A 20 7.57 -1.33 7.74
C GLU A 20 8.30 -0.07 7.21
N ASN A 21 8.89 -0.17 6.02
CA ASN A 21 9.56 0.92 5.32
C ASN A 21 8.75 1.39 4.10
N LEU A 22 7.52 1.87 4.31
CA LEU A 22 6.65 2.34 3.23
C LEU A 22 7.37 3.31 2.27
N ASP A 23 8.20 4.20 2.82
CA ASP A 23 8.99 5.18 2.06
C ASP A 23 9.97 4.56 1.04
N GLU A 24 10.44 3.34 1.25
CA GLU A 24 11.35 2.65 0.31
C GLU A 24 10.62 2.11 -0.92
N PHE A 25 9.32 1.89 -0.81
CA PHE A 25 8.50 1.36 -1.90
C PHE A 25 7.82 2.48 -2.69
N LEU A 26 7.50 3.61 -2.04
CA LEU A 26 6.73 4.67 -2.68
C LEU A 26 7.60 5.67 -3.45
N THR A 27 7.13 6.08 -4.62
CA THR A 27 7.70 7.25 -5.31
C THR A 27 7.52 8.51 -4.45
N PRO A 28 8.37 9.55 -4.61
CA PRO A 28 8.18 10.82 -3.92
C PRO A 28 6.78 11.42 -4.13
N GLN A 29 6.23 11.29 -5.34
CA GLN A 29 4.90 11.76 -5.67
C GLN A 29 3.81 10.95 -4.97
N GLN A 30 3.91 9.61 -4.95
CA GLN A 30 2.98 8.76 -4.20
C GLN A 30 2.95 9.10 -2.71
N ARG A 31 4.12 9.39 -2.12
CA ARG A 31 4.20 9.83 -0.71
C ARG A 31 3.52 11.17 -0.47
N HIS A 32 3.68 12.10 -1.41
CA HIS A 32 2.99 13.39 -1.33
C HIS A 32 1.47 13.23 -1.47
N GLY A 33 1.03 12.44 -2.46
CA GLY A 33 -0.37 12.10 -2.67
C GLY A 33 -0.98 11.43 -1.44
N LEU A 34 -0.29 10.46 -0.85
CA LEU A 34 -0.73 9.76 0.37
C LEU A 34 -0.97 10.75 1.51
N ARG A 35 0.00 11.60 1.83
CA ARG A 35 -0.16 12.63 2.87
C ARG A 35 -1.30 13.59 2.58
N GLN A 36 -1.50 13.96 1.31
CA GLN A 36 -2.58 14.83 0.92
C GLN A 36 -3.94 14.17 1.17
N VAL A 37 -4.14 12.93 0.73
CA VAL A 37 -5.43 12.24 0.88
C VAL A 37 -5.72 11.86 2.34
N GLU A 38 -4.68 11.60 3.13
CA GLU A 38 -4.79 11.41 4.59
C GLU A 38 -5.38 12.64 5.28
N SER A 39 -5.06 13.85 4.81
CA SER A 39 -5.66 15.09 5.33
C SER A 39 -7.18 15.20 5.07
N PHE A 40 -7.67 14.50 4.04
CA PHE A 40 -9.10 14.39 3.72
C PHE A 40 -9.78 13.17 4.38
N GLY A 41 -9.10 12.50 5.32
CA GLY A 41 -9.65 11.39 6.09
C GLY A 41 -9.54 10.02 5.43
N TRP A 42 -8.83 9.91 4.30
CA TRP A 42 -8.44 8.62 3.75
C TRP A 42 -7.34 7.99 4.60
N ARG A 43 -7.20 6.67 4.53
CA ARG A 43 -6.14 5.94 5.24
C ARG A 43 -5.53 4.90 4.31
N LEU A 44 -4.22 4.67 4.45
CA LEU A 44 -3.57 3.56 3.77
C LEU A 44 -4.25 2.24 4.15
N ALA A 45 -4.74 1.51 3.14
CA ALA A 45 -5.34 0.20 3.32
C ALA A 45 -4.27 -0.90 3.16
N PHE A 46 -3.58 -0.90 2.02
CA PHE A 46 -2.48 -1.82 1.72
C PHE A 46 -1.69 -1.32 0.50
N VAL A 47 -0.48 -1.85 0.32
CA VAL A 47 0.32 -1.64 -0.90
C VAL A 47 0.39 -2.95 -1.67
N ARG A 48 0.08 -2.91 -2.98
CA ARG A 48 0.31 -4.05 -3.88
C ARG A 48 1.67 -3.88 -4.53
N HIS A 49 2.51 -4.89 -4.40
CA HIS A 49 3.83 -4.90 -5.02
C HIS A 49 4.01 -6.14 -5.92
N PRO A 50 3.41 -6.16 -7.12
CA PRO A 50 3.63 -7.25 -8.07
C PRO A 50 5.10 -7.32 -8.47
N LEU A 51 5.59 -8.54 -8.73
CA LEU A 51 6.95 -8.71 -9.25
C LEU A 51 7.05 -7.98 -10.60
N PHE A 52 8.07 -7.14 -10.75
CA PHE A 52 8.38 -6.36 -11.96
C PHE A 52 7.37 -5.27 -12.33
N GLN A 53 6.54 -4.80 -11.39
CA GLN A 53 5.65 -3.65 -11.59
C GLN A 53 5.87 -2.61 -10.49
N GLU A 54 5.46 -1.37 -10.77
CA GLU A 54 5.47 -0.31 -9.75
C GLU A 54 4.46 -0.62 -8.65
N PRO A 55 4.78 -0.28 -7.39
CA PRO A 55 3.88 -0.51 -6.28
C PRO A 55 2.63 0.36 -6.42
N THR A 56 1.47 -0.27 -6.24
CA THR A 56 0.19 0.41 -6.22
C THR A 56 -0.22 0.65 -4.78
N VAL A 57 -0.35 1.92 -4.39
CA VAL A 57 -0.84 2.31 -3.05
C VAL A 57 -2.35 2.29 -3.07
N VAL A 58 -2.97 1.56 -2.16
CA VAL A 58 -4.44 1.57 -2.02
C VAL A 58 -4.81 2.25 -0.72
N VAL A 59 -5.70 3.24 -0.82
CA VAL A 59 -6.29 3.94 0.31
C VAL A 59 -7.77 3.60 0.43
N ALA A 60 -8.28 3.63 1.66
CA ALA A 60 -9.68 3.43 1.98
C ALA A 60 -10.21 4.60 2.80
N ARG A 61 -11.47 4.95 2.60
CA ARG A 61 -12.17 5.88 3.48
C ARG A 61 -12.96 5.10 4.54
N PRO A 62 -12.75 5.38 5.85
CA PRO A 62 -13.56 4.79 6.89
C PRO A 62 -15.04 5.13 6.69
N GLY A 63 -15.92 4.13 6.75
CA GLY A 63 -17.38 4.30 6.71
C GLY A 63 -18.04 4.17 5.33
N ASP A 64 -17.33 4.48 4.25
CA ASP A 64 -17.94 4.55 2.90
C ASP A 64 -17.71 3.30 2.02
N ASN A 65 -17.03 2.26 2.53
CA ASN A 65 -16.55 1.10 1.75
C ASN A 65 -15.89 1.50 0.42
N ALA A 66 -15.27 2.68 0.40
CA ALA A 66 -14.69 3.29 -0.78
C ALA A 66 -13.19 3.09 -0.77
N TYR A 67 -12.65 2.65 -1.90
CA TYR A 67 -11.24 2.44 -2.13
C TYR A 67 -10.78 3.27 -3.33
N ALA A 68 -9.53 3.69 -3.28
CA ALA A 68 -8.86 4.37 -4.37
C ALA A 68 -7.39 3.96 -4.41
N SER A 69 -6.77 4.04 -5.58
CA SER A 69 -5.33 3.86 -5.76
C SER A 69 -4.64 5.21 -5.88
N ILE A 70 -3.36 5.28 -5.49
CA ILE A 70 -2.50 6.43 -5.78
C ILE A 70 -1.59 6.04 -6.95
N THR A 71 -1.68 6.78 -8.05
CA THR A 71 -0.86 6.58 -9.25
C THR A 71 0.60 6.90 -8.97
N PRO A 72 1.55 6.46 -9.83
CA PRO A 72 2.96 6.83 -9.69
C PRO A 72 3.22 8.34 -9.63
N ASP A 73 2.34 9.14 -10.25
CA ASP A 73 2.38 10.60 -10.27
C ASP A 73 1.75 11.27 -9.02
N GLY A 74 1.19 10.48 -8.10
CA GLY A 74 0.64 10.96 -6.84
C GLY A 74 -0.84 11.35 -6.89
N ASP A 75 -1.52 11.12 -8.01
CA ASP A 75 -2.95 11.37 -8.17
C ASP A 75 -3.77 10.23 -7.57
N LEU A 76 -4.98 10.56 -7.10
CA LEU A 76 -5.92 9.57 -6.58
C LEU A 76 -6.87 9.11 -7.70
N GLU A 77 -6.84 7.81 -7.98
CA GLU A 77 -7.72 7.17 -8.96
C GLU A 77 -8.73 6.26 -8.24
N PHE A 78 -10.01 6.45 -8.53
CA PHE A 78 -11.06 5.59 -8.00
C PHE A 78 -11.19 4.36 -8.88
N ASP A 79 -11.04 3.17 -8.29
CA ASP A 79 -11.27 1.92 -8.98
C ASP A 79 -12.71 1.44 -8.70
N PRO A 80 -13.67 1.58 -9.64
CA PRO A 80 -15.04 1.13 -9.46
C PRO A 80 -15.18 -0.40 -9.43
N LEU A 81 -14.15 -1.16 -9.80
CA LEU A 81 -14.12 -2.63 -9.74
C LEU A 81 -13.63 -3.16 -8.39
N LEU A 82 -13.19 -2.29 -7.47
CA LEU A 82 -12.91 -2.64 -6.08
C LEU A 82 -14.20 -2.83 -5.25
N ALA A 83 -15.22 -3.43 -5.88
CA ALA A 83 -16.39 -3.97 -5.21
C ALA A 83 -15.97 -5.19 -4.39
N ILE A 84 -15.57 -4.96 -3.14
CA ILE A 84 -15.37 -6.03 -2.17
C ILE A 84 -16.74 -6.70 -1.96
N ARG A 85 -16.90 -7.90 -2.51
CA ARG A 85 -18.06 -8.74 -2.24
C ARG A 85 -17.89 -9.35 -0.85
N HIS A 86 -18.85 -9.10 0.04
CA HIS A 86 -18.98 -9.72 1.35
C HIS A 86 -19.45 -11.18 1.23
#